data_AF-A0A968EYH2-F1
#
_entry.id   AF-A0A968EYH2-F1
#
_cell.length_a   1.000
_cell.length_b   1.000
_cell.length_c   1.000
_cell.angle_alpha   90.00
_cell.angle_beta   90.00
_cell.angle_gamma   90.00
#
_symmetry.space_group_name_H-M   'P 1'
#
loop_
_entity.id
_entity.type
_entity.pdbx_description
1 polymer ?
#
loop_
_entity_poly.entity_id
_entity_poly.type
_entity_poly.pdbx_seq_one_letter_code
_entity_poly.pdbx_strand_id
1 'polypeptide(L)'
;MSTGSPSDQAGPENQLVAGLRHLMAVSEAYPELVASNHFLDLQRQLVTTEDRIQAARRLFNGNVRDYNRRVESIPSRFIAALARFERAEYFEIDEAVRQVPTLRPSSRSTS
;
A
#
# COMPACT_ATOMS: atom_id res chain seq x y z
N MET A 1 10.87 16.85 6.73
CA MET A 1 9.88 16.58 5.67
C MET A 1 10.53 15.58 4.73
N SER A 2 9.94 14.39 4.53
CA SER A 2 10.57 13.31 3.75
C SER A 2 10.54 13.65 2.25
N THR A 3 11.71 13.67 1.59
CA THR A 3 11.93 14.17 0.23
C THR A 3 12.20 13.05 -0.79
N GLY A 4 11.47 11.92 -0.71
CA GLY A 4 11.59 10.79 -1.65
C GLY A 4 10.47 10.73 -2.69
N SER A 5 10.70 10.01 -3.79
CA SER A 5 9.69 9.69 -4.81
C SER A 5 8.46 9.00 -4.17
N PRO A 6 7.24 9.13 -4.72
CA PRO A 6 6.09 8.33 -4.30
C PRO A 6 6.40 6.82 -4.18
N SER A 7 7.25 6.28 -5.05
CA SER A 7 7.74 4.90 -4.98
C SER A 7 8.58 4.60 -3.73
N ASP A 8 9.41 5.56 -3.31
CA ASP A 8 10.29 5.41 -2.14
C ASP A 8 9.49 5.40 -0.83
N GLN A 9 8.33 6.06 -0.82
CA GLN A 9 7.40 6.08 0.31
C GLN A 9 6.51 4.82 0.39
N ALA A 10 6.40 4.05 -0.68
CA ALA A 10 5.59 2.82 -0.71
C ALA A 10 6.26 1.63 0.00
N GLY A 11 7.60 1.59 0.05
CA GLY A 11 8.37 0.49 0.65
C GLY A 11 8.15 0.27 2.15
N PRO A 12 8.23 1.31 3.01
CA PRO A 12 7.99 1.17 4.45
C PRO A 12 6.56 0.68 4.77
N GLU A 13 5.58 1.14 4.00
CA GLU A 13 4.18 0.75 4.16
C GLU A 13 3.96 -0.74 3.86
N ASN A 14 4.63 -1.24 2.81
CA ASN A 14 4.58 -2.64 2.43
C ASN A 14 5.09 -3.57 3.52
N GLN A 15 6.13 -3.17 4.25
CA GLN A 15 6.67 -3.94 5.37
C GLN A 15 5.72 -3.94 6.56
N LEU A 16 5.03 -2.82 6.82
CA LEU A 16 4.00 -2.74 7.85
C LEU A 16 2.86 -3.72 7.53
N VAL A 17 2.28 -3.65 6.32
CA VAL A 17 1.20 -4.55 5.89
C VAL A 17 1.60 -6.02 5.97
N ALA A 18 2.83 -6.36 5.57
CA ALA A 18 3.36 -7.73 5.69
C ALA A 18 3.48 -8.18 7.16
N GLY A 19 3.97 -7.32 8.05
CA GLY A 19 4.05 -7.58 9.49
C GLY A 19 2.67 -7.79 10.13
N LEU A 20 1.66 -7.04 9.71
CA LEU A 20 0.28 -7.20 10.21
C LEU A 20 -0.35 -8.52 9.78
N ARG A 21 -0.13 -8.94 8.54
CA ARG A 21 -0.59 -10.26 8.07
C ARG A 21 0.08 -11.39 8.85
N HIS A 22 1.37 -11.26 9.15
CA HIS A 22 2.09 -12.22 9.99
C HIS A 22 1.51 -12.26 11.41
N LEU A 23 1.22 -11.10 12.01
CA LEU A 23 0.59 -11.01 13.33
C LEU A 23 -0.79 -11.69 13.36
N MET A 24 -1.61 -11.51 12.32
CA MET A 24 -2.90 -12.20 12.23
C MET A 24 -2.73 -13.72 12.11
N ALA A 25 -1.76 -14.20 11.33
CA ALA A 25 -1.47 -15.63 11.24
C ALA A 25 -1.00 -16.24 12.57
N VAL A 26 -0.21 -15.51 13.36
CA VAL A 26 0.20 -15.95 14.71
C VAL A 26 -0.98 -15.96 15.67
N SER A 27 -1.94 -15.03 15.52
CA SER A 27 -3.10 -14.93 16.42
C SER A 27 -4.04 -16.14 16.37
N GLU A 28 -4.06 -16.89 15.26
CA GLU A 28 -4.81 -18.15 15.14
C GLU A 28 -4.31 -19.24 16.12
N ALA A 29 -3.01 -19.20 16.47
CA ALA A 29 -2.42 -20.10 17.43
C ALA A 29 -2.64 -19.69 18.90
N TYR A 30 -3.14 -18.47 19.16
CA TYR A 30 -3.31 -17.91 20.50
C TYR A 30 -4.70 -17.24 20.67
N PRO A 31 -5.76 -18.04 20.91
CA PRO A 31 -7.14 -17.54 21.01
C PRO A 31 -7.35 -16.50 22.12
N GLU A 32 -6.64 -16.63 23.24
CA GLU A 32 -6.68 -15.66 24.35
C GLU A 32 -6.18 -14.28 23.94
N LEU A 33 -5.20 -14.20 23.03
CA LEU A 33 -4.67 -12.95 22.51
C LEU A 33 -5.71 -12.25 21.60
N VAL A 34 -6.45 -13.02 20.81
CA VAL A 34 -7.53 -12.52 19.94
C VAL A 34 -8.71 -11.99 20.76
N ALA A 35 -9.01 -12.64 21.88
CA ALA A 35 -10.09 -12.21 22.78
C ALA A 35 -9.75 -10.94 23.59
N SER A 36 -8.48 -10.51 23.58
CA SER A 36 -8.07 -9.28 24.27
C SER A 36 -8.63 -8.05 23.58
N ASN A 37 -9.34 -7.21 24.34
CA ASN A 37 -9.87 -5.93 23.86
C ASN A 37 -8.78 -5.03 23.25
N HIS A 38 -7.55 -5.06 23.79
CA HIS A 38 -6.43 -4.28 23.25
C HIS A 38 -5.99 -4.76 21.85
N PHE A 39 -6.06 -6.06 21.59
CA PHE A 39 -5.71 -6.62 20.28
C PHE A 39 -6.79 -6.31 19.23
N LEU A 40 -8.07 -6.42 19.62
CA LEU A 40 -9.20 -6.07 18.75
C LEU A 40 -9.18 -4.58 18.37
N ASP A 41 -8.85 -3.69 19.30
CA ASP A 41 -8.73 -2.26 19.03
C ASP A 41 -7.56 -1.95 18.10
N LEU A 42 -6.41 -2.62 18.29
CA LEU A 42 -5.28 -2.50 17.37
C LEU A 42 -5.68 -2.95 15.96
N GLN A 43 -6.32 -4.11 15.81
CA GLN A 43 -6.78 -4.60 14.51
C GLN A 43 -7.72 -3.59 13.82
N ARG A 44 -8.68 -3.02 14.55
CA ARG A 44 -9.59 -1.99 14.01
C ARG A 44 -8.84 -0.73 13.56
N GLN A 45 -7.88 -0.26 14.35
CA GLN A 45 -7.07 0.91 14.00
C GLN A 45 -6.22 0.65 12.76
N LEU A 46 -5.69 -0.56 12.61
CA LEU A 46 -4.92 -0.96 11.44
C LEU A 46 -5.79 -1.01 10.18
N VAL A 47 -6.96 -1.64 10.24
CA VAL A 47 -7.93 -1.64 9.13
C VAL A 47 -8.30 -0.22 8.74
N THR A 48 -8.61 0.63 9.72
CA THR A 48 -8.91 2.05 9.49
C THR A 48 -7.73 2.79 8.84
N THR A 49 -6.50 2.46 9.23
CA THR A 49 -5.29 3.06 8.67
C THR A 49 -5.09 2.62 7.22
N GLU A 50 -5.23 1.32 6.92
CA GLU A 50 -5.17 0.79 5.55
C GLU A 50 -6.22 1.45 4.65
N ASP A 51 -7.45 1.58 5.11
CA ASP A 51 -8.52 2.25 4.35
C ASP A 51 -8.16 3.71 4.02
N ARG A 52 -7.57 4.43 4.99
CA ARG A 52 -7.08 5.81 4.77
C ARG A 52 -5.96 5.86 3.75
N ILE A 53 -5.03 4.91 3.80
CA ILE A 53 -3.89 4.83 2.86
C ILE A 53 -4.39 4.53 1.45
N GLN A 54 -5.32 3.58 1.31
CA GLN A 54 -5.95 3.27 0.02
C GLN A 54 -6.73 4.47 -0.53
N ALA A 55 -7.46 5.20 0.33
CA ALA A 55 -8.15 6.42 -0.06
C ALA A 55 -7.17 7.52 -0.52
N ALA A 56 -6.09 7.75 0.23
CA ALA A 56 -5.04 8.70 -0.11
C ALA A 56 -4.38 8.34 -1.45
N ARG A 57 -4.10 7.05 -1.70
CA ARG A 57 -3.54 6.58 -2.97
C ARG A 57 -4.48 6.86 -4.14
N ARG A 58 -5.78 6.55 -4.00
CA ARG A 58 -6.77 6.84 -5.05
C ARG A 58 -6.85 8.32 -5.36
N LEU A 59 -6.85 9.16 -4.32
CA LEU A 59 -6.88 10.63 -4.48
C LEU A 59 -5.62 11.13 -5.19
N PHE A 60 -4.44 10.70 -4.75
CA PHE A 60 -3.17 11.07 -5.37
C PHE A 60 -3.12 10.66 -6.85
N ASN A 61 -3.43 9.40 -7.16
CA ASN A 61 -3.45 8.91 -8.54
C ASN A 61 -4.50 9.61 -9.40
N GLY A 62 -5.65 9.98 -8.82
CA GLY A 62 -6.65 10.82 -9.49
C GLY A 62 -6.09 12.18 -9.89
N ASN A 63 -5.40 12.85 -8.97
CA ASN A 63 -4.77 14.15 -9.22
C ASN A 63 -3.65 14.05 -10.26
N VAL A 64 -2.79 13.04 -10.17
CA VAL A 64 -1.72 12.77 -11.16
C VAL A 64 -2.31 12.52 -12.54
N ARG A 65 -3.39 11.75 -12.64
CA ARG A 65 -4.07 11.49 -13.91
C ARG A 65 -4.60 12.78 -14.53
N ASP A 66 -5.26 13.61 -13.74
CA ASP A 66 -5.85 14.86 -14.24
C ASP A 66 -4.77 15.88 -14.62
N TYR A 67 -3.67 15.93 -13.85
CA TYR A 67 -2.48 16.70 -14.18
C TYR A 67 -1.86 16.22 -15.52
N ASN A 68 -1.58 14.93 -15.65
CA ASN A 68 -1.00 14.35 -16.87
C ASN A 68 -1.90 14.59 -18.08
N ARG A 69 -3.23 14.44 -17.93
CA ARG A 69 -4.19 14.76 -18.99
C ARG A 69 -4.05 16.20 -19.45
N ARG A 70 -3.90 17.16 -18.52
CA ARG A 70 -3.72 18.58 -18.86
C ARG A 70 -2.38 18.83 -19.58
N VAL A 71 -1.29 18.23 -19.08
CA VAL A 71 0.04 18.31 -19.72
C VAL A 71 0.01 17.79 -21.16
N GLU A 72 -0.81 16.76 -21.44
CA GLU A 72 -0.89 16.15 -22.77
C GLU A 72 -1.96 16.78 -23.68
N SER A 73 -2.98 17.42 -23.12
CA SER A 73 -4.09 18.01 -23.88
C SER A 73 -3.69 19.26 -24.66
N ILE A 74 -4.23 19.44 -25.86
CA ILE A 74 -4.11 20.69 -26.64
C ILE A 74 -5.19 21.67 -26.14
N PRO A 75 -4.89 22.96 -25.93
CA PRO A 75 -3.62 23.66 -26.22
C PRO A 75 -2.59 23.62 -25.07
N SER A 76 -2.95 23.13 -23.89
CA SER A 76 -2.13 23.13 -22.68
C SER A 76 -0.75 22.50 -22.85
N ARG A 77 -0.60 21.50 -23.72
CA ARG A 77 0.67 20.84 -24.06
C ARG A 77 1.75 21.81 -24.57
N PHE A 78 1.37 22.87 -25.29
CA PHE A 78 2.34 23.86 -25.78
C PHE A 78 2.91 24.70 -24.64
N ILE A 79 2.03 25.12 -23.72
CA ILE A 79 2.41 25.86 -22.51
C ILE A 79 3.25 24.94 -21.60
N ALA A 80 2.85 23.68 -21.45
CA ALA A 80 3.59 22.69 -20.69
C ALA A 80 5.01 22.47 -21.25
N ALA A 81 5.17 22.37 -22.57
CA ALA A 81 6.49 22.24 -23.20
C ALA A 81 7.36 23.49 -22.97
N LEU A 82 6.79 24.69 -23.08
CA LEU A 82 7.50 25.95 -22.82
C LEU A 82 7.92 26.08 -21.36
N ALA A 83 7.04 25.68 -20.43
CA ALA A 83 7.28 25.71 -18.99
C ALA A 83 8.00 24.47 -18.45
N ARG A 84 8.34 23.49 -19.30
CA ARG A 84 8.96 22.20 -18.95
C ARG A 84 8.18 21.40 -17.90
N PHE A 85 6.85 21.41 -17.99
CA PHE A 85 6.02 20.52 -17.18
C PHE A 85 6.03 19.11 -17.77
N GLU A 86 6.57 18.18 -17.01
CA GLU A 86 6.66 16.76 -17.35
C GLU A 86 5.53 15.96 -16.70
N ARG A 87 5.31 14.72 -17.16
CA ARG A 87 4.33 13.83 -16.54
C ARG A 87 4.74 13.49 -15.11
N ALA A 88 3.78 13.51 -14.20
CA ALA A 88 3.95 13.01 -12.85
C ALA A 88 3.74 11.49 -12.83
N GLU A 89 4.49 10.82 -11.95
CA GLU A 89 4.39 9.37 -11.73
C GLU A 89 3.21 9.03 -10.81
N TYR A 90 2.59 7.87 -11.07
CA TYR A 90 1.55 7.34 -10.19
C TYR A 90 2.16 6.70 -8.94
N PHE A 91 1.41 6.72 -7.85
CA PHE A 91 1.73 5.91 -6.67
C PHE A 91 1.21 4.49 -6.91
N GLU A 92 2.11 3.57 -7.22
CA GLU A 92 1.84 2.15 -7.41
C GLU A 92 2.47 1.33 -6.29
N ILE A 93 1.86 0.20 -5.93
CA ILE A 93 2.48 -0.79 -5.04
C ILE A 93 2.87 -2.00 -5.88
N ASP A 94 4.07 -2.54 -5.67
CA ASP A 94 4.43 -3.85 -6.19
C ASP A 94 3.46 -4.93 -5.74
N GLU A 95 2.85 -5.62 -6.70
CA GLU A 95 1.92 -6.74 -6.48
C GLU A 95 2.56 -7.90 -5.68
N ALA A 96 3.90 -8.02 -5.71
CA ALA A 96 4.64 -9.03 -4.98
C ALA A 96 4.41 -8.99 -3.45
N VAL A 97 4.05 -7.82 -2.90
CA VAL A 97 3.76 -7.65 -1.46
C VAL A 97 2.37 -8.19 -1.09
N ARG A 98 1.48 -8.43 -2.06
CA ARG A 98 0.16 -9.02 -1.82
C ARG A 98 0.17 -10.53 -1.64
N GLN A 99 1.20 -11.23 -2.13
CA GLN A 99 1.25 -12.68 -2.02
C GLN A 99 1.72 -13.09 -0.62
N VAL A 100 0.78 -13.57 0.19
CA VAL A 100 1.07 -14.29 1.43
C VAL A 100 1.91 -15.52 1.06
N PRO A 101 3.08 -15.76 1.70
CA PRO A 101 3.81 -16.99 1.50
C PRO A 101 2.88 -18.15 1.84
N THR A 102 2.51 -18.93 0.82
CA THR A 102 1.75 -20.16 1.05
C THR A 102 2.69 -21.11 1.78
N LEU A 103 2.58 -21.17 3.10
CA LEU A 103 3.32 -22.13 3.90
C LEU A 103 2.81 -23.52 3.51
N ARG A 104 3.57 -24.18 2.63
CA ARG A 104 3.33 -25.57 2.26
C ARG A 104 3.45 -26.39 3.55
N PRO A 105 2.39 -27.07 4.02
CA PRO A 105 2.53 -27.95 5.17
C PRO A 105 3.53 -29.03 4.78
N SER A 106 4.63 -29.13 5.54
CA SER A 106 5.58 -30.22 5.40
C SER A 106 4.82 -31.52 5.65
N SER A 107 4.76 -32.35 4.61
CA SER A 107 4.24 -33.71 4.69
C SER A 107 5.01 -34.46 5.78
N ARG A 108 4.33 -34.76 6.88
CA ARG A 108 4.83 -35.66 7.92
C ARG A 108 4.88 -37.06 7.31
N SER A 109 6.05 -37.46 6.84
CA SER A 109 6.35 -38.86 6.52
C SER A 109 6.46 -39.60 7.83
N THR A 110 5.35 -40.19 8.28
CA THR A 110 5.37 -41.30 9.23
C THR A 110 5.38 -42.60 8.44
N SER A 111 6.22 -43.52 8.92
CA SER A 111 6.47 -44.90 8.47
C SER A 111 7.58 -45.08 7.44
#